data_AF-U2GRQ6-F1
#
_entry.id   AF-U2GRQ6-F1
#
_cell.length_a   1.000
_cell.length_b   1.000
_cell.length_c   1.000
_cell.angle_alpha   90.00
_cell.angle_beta   90.00
_cell.angle_gamma   90.00
#
_symmetry.space_group_name_H-M   'P 1'
#
loop_
_entity.id
_entity.type
_entity.pdbx_description
1 polymer ?
#
loop_
_entity_poly.entity_id
_entity_poly.type
_entity_poly.pdbx_seq_one_letter_code
_entity_poly.pdbx_strand_id
1 'polypeptide(L)'
;MNHALTPEQEEDARENLKIEKFVNIADAKWSDIDPFEKSVVNIVNIYKDRLTGQANAGDVLLVQGDFGATYNMIKFAKNMGLTVVYATTKRIIVSEYIENGKVVTKREFKHARFREYEDL
;
A
#
# COMPACT_ATOMS: atom_id res chain seq x y z
N MET A 1 -8.26 -3.02 3.67
CA MET A 1 -7.98 -1.97 2.67
C MET A 1 -8.49 -2.49 1.34
N ASN A 2 -9.12 -1.68 0.49
CA ASN A 2 -9.37 -2.14 -0.88
C ASN A 2 -8.02 -2.05 -1.62
N HIS A 3 -7.57 -3.15 -2.23
CA HIS A 3 -6.27 -3.24 -2.91
C HIS A 3 -6.32 -2.79 -4.37
N ALA A 4 -7.48 -2.37 -4.85
CA ALA A 4 -7.57 -1.63 -6.10
C ALA A 4 -7.06 -0.19 -5.88
N LEU A 5 -6.23 0.29 -6.80
CA LEU A 5 -5.85 1.70 -6.83
C LEU A 5 -7.12 2.56 -7.03
N THR A 6 -7.18 3.69 -6.35
CA THR A 6 -8.18 4.70 -6.67
C THR A 6 -7.81 5.44 -7.96
N PRO A 7 -8.75 6.09 -8.66
CA PRO A 7 -8.42 6.91 -9.82
C PRO A 7 -7.35 7.97 -9.53
N GLU A 8 -7.40 8.61 -8.36
CA GLU A 8 -6.39 9.59 -7.91
C GLU A 8 -4.99 8.96 -7.76
N GLN A 9 -4.92 7.71 -7.31
CA GLN A 9 -3.66 6.98 -7.18
C GLN A 9 -3.11 6.54 -8.53
N GLU A 10 -3.98 6.11 -9.46
CA GLU A 10 -3.56 5.77 -10.81
C GLU A 10 -2.99 7.01 -11.50
N GLU A 11 -3.70 8.14 -11.46
CA GLU A 11 -3.26 9.42 -12.04
C GLU A 11 -1.89 9.86 -11.49
N ASP A 12 -1.71 9.89 -10.16
CA ASP A 12 -0.43 10.22 -9.53
C ASP A 12 0.70 9.27 -9.96
N ALA A 13 0.41 7.96 -10.07
CA ALA A 13 1.41 7.00 -10.53
C ALA A 13 1.80 7.22 -12.00
N ARG A 14 0.87 7.62 -12.87
CA ARG A 14 1.20 7.95 -14.28
C ARG A 14 2.02 9.24 -14.37
N GLU A 15 1.60 10.27 -13.64
CA GLU A 15 2.21 11.59 -13.76
C GLU A 15 3.57 11.68 -13.09
N ASN A 16 3.68 11.17 -11.86
CA ASN A 16 4.86 11.38 -11.01
C ASN A 16 5.81 10.17 -10.99
N LEU A 17 5.29 8.95 -11.16
CA LEU A 17 6.10 7.73 -11.20
C LEU A 17 6.31 7.19 -12.62
N LYS A 18 5.69 7.80 -13.64
CA LYS A 18 5.77 7.42 -15.06
C LYS A 18 5.33 5.97 -15.33
N ILE A 19 4.30 5.51 -14.60
CA ILE A 19 3.77 4.15 -14.73
C ILE A 19 2.72 4.06 -15.84
N GLU A 20 2.91 3.11 -16.76
CA GLU A 20 1.96 2.83 -17.85
C GLU A 20 1.09 1.61 -17.54
N LYS A 21 1.66 0.56 -16.93
CA LYS A 21 0.98 -0.70 -16.65
C LYS A 21 0.89 -0.94 -15.15
N PHE A 22 -0.30 -1.32 -14.69
CA PHE A 22 -0.53 -1.74 -13.31
C PHE A 22 -0.74 -3.26 -13.26
N VAL A 23 -0.05 -3.91 -12.34
CA VAL A 23 -0.20 -5.34 -12.06
C VAL A 23 -0.47 -5.51 -10.58
N ASN A 24 -1.63 -6.09 -10.24
CA ASN A 24 -1.96 -6.38 -8.85
C ASN A 24 -1.61 -7.83 -8.53
N ILE A 25 -0.69 -8.03 -7.57
CA ILE A 25 -0.31 -9.35 -7.06
C ILE A 25 -0.98 -9.69 -5.72
N ALA A 26 -1.61 -8.70 -5.08
CA ALA A 26 -2.28 -8.83 -3.80
C ALA A 26 -3.69 -9.38 -3.98
N ASP A 27 -4.16 -10.12 -2.98
CA ASP A 27 -5.52 -10.61 -2.89
C ASP A 27 -6.07 -10.38 -1.47
N ALA A 28 -7.26 -10.93 -1.18
CA ALA A 28 -7.90 -10.78 0.11
C ALA A 28 -7.00 -11.22 1.29
N LYS A 29 -6.11 -12.20 1.11
CA LYS A 29 -5.24 -12.70 2.19
C LYS A 29 -4.17 -11.71 2.61
N TRP A 30 -3.68 -10.89 1.68
CA TRP A 30 -2.76 -9.78 2.02
C TRP A 30 -3.52 -8.70 2.81
N SER A 31 -4.80 -8.51 2.49
CA SER A 31 -5.62 -7.48 3.12
C SER A 31 -6.10 -7.82 4.52
N ASP A 32 -6.11 -9.11 4.84
CA ASP A 32 -6.74 -9.72 6.01
C ASP A 32 -5.74 -10.71 6.64
N ILE A 33 -4.49 -10.25 6.80
CA ILE A 33 -3.47 -11.02 7.50
C ILE A 33 -3.93 -11.19 8.94
N ASP A 34 -4.03 -12.44 9.39
CA ASP A 34 -4.57 -12.79 10.70
C ASP A 34 -3.72 -12.19 11.83
N PRO A 35 -4.30 -11.34 12.69
CA PRO A 35 -3.57 -10.73 13.81
C PRO A 35 -3.18 -11.72 14.92
N PHE A 36 -3.76 -12.94 14.93
CA PHE A 36 -3.42 -13.99 15.89
C PHE A 36 -2.28 -14.88 15.41
N GLU A 37 -1.91 -14.81 14.12
CA GLU A 37 -0.75 -15.53 13.59
C GLU A 37 0.54 -14.95 14.16
N LYS A 38 1.36 -15.83 14.75
CA LYS A 38 2.64 -15.42 15.35
C LYS A 38 3.65 -14.96 14.30
N SER A 39 3.49 -15.39 13.06
CA SER A 39 4.46 -15.16 11.98
C SER A 39 3.76 -14.89 10.65
N VAL A 40 4.23 -13.86 9.96
CA VAL A 40 3.79 -13.50 8.61
C VAL A 40 4.63 -14.14 7.50
N VAL A 41 5.64 -14.95 7.83
CA VAL A 41 6.61 -15.47 6.85
C VAL A 41 5.95 -16.30 5.75
N ASN A 42 5.03 -17.20 6.13
CA ASN A 42 4.37 -18.09 5.17
C ASN A 42 3.53 -17.31 4.17
N ILE A 43 2.74 -16.35 4.66
CA ILE A 43 1.90 -15.51 3.81
C ILE A 43 2.76 -14.60 2.92
N VAL A 44 3.82 -14.01 3.46
CA VAL A 44 4.75 -13.15 2.71
C VAL A 44 5.45 -13.91 1.58
N ASN A 45 5.88 -15.16 1.80
CA ASN A 45 6.59 -15.93 0.77
C ASN A 45 5.73 -16.14 -0.49
N ILE A 46 4.42 -16.32 -0.33
CA ILE A 46 3.48 -16.41 -1.47
C ILE A 46 3.57 -15.15 -2.35
N TYR A 47 3.67 -13.96 -1.74
CA TYR A 47 3.74 -12.71 -2.50
C TYR A 47 5.14 -12.40 -3.02
N LYS A 48 6.20 -12.89 -2.38
CA LYS A 48 7.56 -12.85 -2.94
C LYS A 48 7.65 -13.67 -4.24
N ASP A 49 7.05 -14.86 -4.26
CA ASP A 49 7.02 -15.71 -5.44
C ASP A 49 6.24 -15.05 -6.58
N ARG A 50 5.06 -14.48 -6.27
CA ARG A 50 4.27 -13.71 -7.24
C ARG A 50 5.02 -12.50 -7.78
N LEU A 51 5.68 -11.74 -6.91
CA LEU A 51 6.45 -10.56 -7.30
C LEU A 51 7.59 -10.94 -8.27
N THR A 52 8.31 -12.01 -7.98
CA THR A 52 9.41 -12.52 -8.82
C THR A 52 8.93 -12.91 -10.22
N GLY A 53 7.70 -13.42 -10.34
CA GLY A 53 7.12 -13.79 -11.64
C GLY A 53 6.55 -12.63 -12.45
N GLN A 54 6.45 -11.42 -11.88
CA GLN A 54 5.73 -10.29 -12.50
C GLN A 54 6.57 -9.02 -12.64
N ALA A 55 7.61 -8.84 -11.81
CA ALA A 55 8.40 -7.62 -11.75
C ALA A 55 9.85 -7.84 -12.18
N ASN A 56 10.43 -6.82 -12.80
CA ASN A 56 11.83 -6.75 -13.18
C ASN A 56 12.50 -5.57 -12.47
N ALA A 57 13.83 -5.61 -12.36
CA ALA A 57 14.60 -4.49 -11.83
C ALA A 57 14.24 -3.17 -12.54
N GLY A 58 14.04 -2.11 -11.77
CA GLY A 58 13.55 -0.81 -12.26
C GLY A 58 12.04 -0.63 -12.20
N ASP A 59 11.25 -1.69 -11.99
CA ASP A 59 9.81 -1.56 -11.74
C ASP A 59 9.53 -0.93 -10.36
N VAL A 60 8.32 -0.37 -10.20
CA VAL A 60 7.86 0.25 -8.96
C VAL A 60 6.89 -0.67 -8.22
N LEU A 61 7.17 -0.94 -6.94
CA LEU A 61 6.30 -1.68 -6.04
C LEU A 61 5.59 -0.73 -5.07
N LEU A 62 4.25 -0.65 -5.17
CA LEU A 62 3.42 -0.13 -4.08
C LEU A 62 3.22 -1.24 -3.03
N VAL A 63 3.66 -1.02 -1.80
CA VAL A 63 3.44 -1.96 -0.69
C VAL A 63 3.09 -1.25 0.61
N GLN A 64 1.97 -1.67 1.20
CA GLN A 64 1.41 -1.14 2.44
C GLN A 64 0.43 -2.16 3.06
N GLY A 65 0.16 -2.03 4.36
CA GLY A 65 -0.70 -2.95 5.10
C GLY A 65 -0.07 -3.37 6.42
N ASP A 66 -0.08 -4.68 6.71
CA ASP A 66 0.57 -5.24 7.90
C ASP A 66 2.04 -4.84 7.97
N PHE A 67 2.49 -4.36 9.14
CA PHE A 67 3.83 -3.81 9.29
C PHE A 67 4.93 -4.85 9.08
N GLY A 68 4.75 -6.06 9.62
CA GLY A 68 5.74 -7.14 9.50
C GLY A 68 5.85 -7.66 8.08
N ALA A 69 4.71 -7.83 7.40
CA ALA A 69 4.66 -8.26 6.02
C ALA A 69 5.25 -7.21 5.07
N THR A 70 4.86 -5.94 5.26
CA THR A 70 5.36 -4.80 4.49
C THR A 70 6.88 -4.68 4.61
N TYR A 71 7.43 -4.74 5.82
CA TYR A 71 8.88 -4.70 6.06
C TYR A 71 9.64 -5.80 5.30
N ASN A 72 9.14 -7.03 5.34
CA ASN A 72 9.77 -8.15 4.66
C ASN A 72 9.72 -8.00 3.13
N MET A 73 8.61 -7.50 2.59
CA MET A 73 8.47 -7.23 1.16
C MET A 73 9.37 -6.09 0.70
N ILE A 74 9.51 -5.01 1.48
CA ILE A 74 10.41 -3.89 1.14
C ILE A 74 11.83 -4.39 0.94
N LYS A 75 12.37 -5.14 1.92
CA LYS A 75 13.74 -5.68 1.83
C LYS A 75 13.93 -6.56 0.60
N PHE A 76 12.97 -7.44 0.35
CA PHE A 76 13.04 -8.37 -0.77
C PHE A 76 12.99 -7.63 -2.12
N ALA A 77 12.05 -6.70 -2.27
CA ALA A 77 11.87 -5.89 -3.47
C ALA A 77 13.07 -4.98 -3.76
N LYS A 78 13.64 -4.33 -2.73
CA LYS A 78 14.87 -3.54 -2.89
C LYS A 78 16.04 -4.40 -3.39
N ASN A 79 16.19 -5.62 -2.86
CA ASN A 79 17.22 -6.56 -3.33
C ASN A 79 17.01 -7.01 -4.78
N MET A 80 15.79 -6.98 -5.29
CA MET A 80 15.47 -7.21 -6.71
C MET A 80 15.72 -5.98 -7.60
N GLY A 81 16.12 -4.84 -7.02
CA GLY A 81 16.31 -3.58 -7.75
C GLY A 81 15.00 -2.85 -8.05
N LEU A 82 13.95 -3.06 -7.25
CA LEU A 82 12.68 -2.33 -7.38
C LEU A 82 12.70 -1.03 -6.58
N THR A 83 12.04 -0.01 -7.10
CA THR A 83 11.70 1.20 -6.33
C THR A 83 10.46 0.90 -5.50
N VAL A 84 10.54 1.04 -4.17
CA VAL A 84 9.46 0.61 -3.26
C VAL A 84 8.78 1.82 -2.63
N VAL A 85 7.47 1.97 -2.85
CA VAL A 85 6.69 3.14 -2.41
C VAL A 85 5.48 2.75 -1.55
N TYR A 86 4.95 3.73 -0.83
CA TYR A 86 3.66 3.67 -0.13
C TYR A 86 2.82 4.90 -0.41
N ALA A 87 1.49 4.77 -0.31
CA ALA A 87 0.58 5.89 -0.49
C ALA A 87 0.47 6.69 0.81
N THR A 88 0.55 8.01 0.68
CA THR A 88 0.28 8.94 1.79
C THR A 88 -1.09 9.56 1.60
N THR A 89 -1.80 9.81 2.70
CA THR A 89 -3.13 10.43 2.66
C THR A 89 -3.16 11.73 3.45
N LYS A 90 -3.95 12.69 2.96
CA LYS A 90 -4.36 13.88 3.70
C LYS A 90 -5.72 13.62 4.35
N ARG A 91 -5.85 14.02 5.62
CA ARG A 91 -7.12 13.94 6.35
C ARG A 91 -7.86 15.27 6.24
N ILE A 92 -9.12 15.21 5.80
CA ILE A 92 -10.01 16.36 5.64
C ILE A 92 -11.18 16.18 6.61
N ILE A 93 -11.46 17.20 7.43
CA ILE A 93 -12.65 17.25 8.26
C ILE A 93 -13.77 17.85 7.42
N VAL A 94 -14.80 17.05 7.14
CA VAL A 94 -15.90 17.44 6.26
C VAL A 94 -17.02 18.09 7.07
N SER A 95 -17.28 17.56 8.25
CA SER A 95 -18.24 18.13 9.19
C SER A 95 -17.97 17.66 10.61
N GLU A 96 -18.38 18.49 11.55
CA GLU A 96 -18.44 18.16 12.97
C GLU A 96 -19.77 18.70 13.51
N TYR A 97 -20.57 17.84 14.11
CA TYR A 97 -21.88 18.21 14.65
C TYR A 97 -22.21 17.38 15.89
N ILE A 98 -23.18 17.85 16.68
CA ILE A 98 -23.67 17.14 17.86
C ILE A 98 -24.94 16.38 17.48
N GLU A 99 -24.95 15.07 17.72
CA GLU A 99 -26.11 14.19 17.55
C GLU A 99 -26.33 13.41 18.84
N ASN A 100 -27.48 13.59 19.48
CA ASN A 100 -27.83 12.92 20.75
C ASN A 100 -26.76 13.10 21.85
N GLY A 101 -26.18 14.30 21.96
CA GLY A 101 -25.13 14.61 22.94
C GLY A 101 -23.75 14.03 22.58
N LYS A 102 -23.60 13.38 21.43
CA LYS A 102 -22.31 12.87 20.93
C LYS A 102 -21.75 13.80 19.87
N VAL A 103 -20.44 14.05 19.92
CA VAL A 103 -19.73 14.72 18.82
C VAL A 103 -19.51 13.71 17.71
N VAL A 104 -20.09 13.97 16.54
CA VAL A 104 -19.93 13.18 15.33
C VAL A 104 -19.04 13.96 14.36
N THR A 105 -17.93 13.35 13.96
CA THR A 105 -17.01 13.93 12.95
C THR A 105 -16.98 13.06 11.71
N LYS A 106 -17.32 13.65 10.54
CA LYS A 106 -17.08 13.02 9.24
C LYS A 106 -15.70 13.40 8.73
N ARG A 107 -14.88 12.39 8.39
CA ARG A 107 -13.52 12.56 7.89
C ARG A 107 -13.37 11.87 6.54
N GLU A 108 -12.75 12.58 5.61
CA GLU A 108 -12.31 12.04 4.33
C GLU A 108 -10.80 11.87 4.34
N PHE A 109 -10.32 10.74 3.81
CA PHE A 109 -8.92 10.50 3.55
C PHE A 109 -8.73 10.56 2.04
N LYS A 110 -7.94 11.53 1.57
CA LYS A 110 -7.63 11.69 0.14
C LYS A 110 -6.18 11.30 -0.11
N HIS A 111 -5.92 10.73 -1.28
CA HIS A 111 -4.55 10.49 -1.72
C HIS A 111 -3.78 11.81 -1.76
N ALA A 112 -2.53 11.78 -1.30
CA ALA A 112 -1.66 12.95 -1.30
C ALA A 112 -0.49 12.78 -2.26
N ARG A 113 0.23 11.66 -2.15
CA ARG A 113 1.31 11.24 -3.06
C ARG A 113 1.80 9.84 -2.71
N PHE A 114 2.55 9.24 -3.62
CA PHE A 114 3.48 8.17 -3.28
C PHE A 114 4.76 8.72 -2.63
N ARG A 115 5.29 7.96 -1.67
CA ARG A 115 6.60 8.21 -1.04
C ARG A 115 7.42 6.92 -1.04
N GLU A 116 8.70 7.02 -1.34
CA GLU A 116 9.63 5.90 -1.28
C GLU A 116 9.95 5.49 0.17
N TYR A 117 10.19 4.21 0.40
CA TYR A 117 10.82 3.75 1.62
C TYR A 117 12.33 4.00 1.55
N GLU A 118 12.79 5.09 2.16
CA GLU A 118 14.20 5.49 2.18
C GLU A 118 15.01 4.67 3.21
N ASP A 119 16.28 4.42 2.92
CA ASP A 119 17.25 3.93 3.92
C ASP A 119 17.86 5.17 4.61
N LEU A 120 17.78 5.22 5.94
CA LEU A 120 18.29 6.33 6.77
C LEU A 120 19.66 6.02 7.38
#